data_AF-A0A376CN04-F1
#
_entry.id   AF-A0A376CN04-F1
#
_cell.length_a   1.000
_cell.length_b   1.000
_cell.length_c   1.000
_cell.angle_alpha   90.00
_cell.angle_beta   90.00
_cell.angle_gamma   90.00
#
_symmetry.space_group_name_H-M   'P 1'
#
loop_
_entity.id
_entity.type
_entity.pdbx_description
1 polymer ?
#
loop_
_entity_poly.entity_id
_entity_poly.type
_entity_poly.pdbx_seq_one_letter_code
_entity_poly.pdbx_strand_id
1 'polypeptide(L)'
;MTQAPTIRCSDIAPEPLPGSAKQASIYVIFEWPHAWSKDVLDGGTFGPELTAQLKAHLDDAGATLQLIRHPTREGRNIEDHHLYVVFAEQATIEVLHVDGPEAILDLDLSAPLRCGGVQRTRPLALVCTHAKRDACCAIKGRPIVTELEKRYPFSERGDVVWETSHTKGHRFAPSTLLMPWGYSFGRMNLEAMISMVEAAHQGEFFVPGNRGRGTLAPYSQVAEVAVARQLTQSGASVKYGQLRIVDEDVVEDAGVATVTVEDTAEGAGQQRYQVMLSVRTVAGIIPSCGKEPESGPVWDVASITALE
;
A
#
# COMPACT_ATOMS: atom_id res chain seq x y z
N MET A 1 2.26 -21.93 -24.93
CA MET A 1 2.07 -20.47 -24.83
C MET A 1 0.58 -20.22 -24.60
N THR A 2 0.17 -19.94 -23.37
CA THR A 2 -1.20 -19.51 -23.07
C THR A 2 -1.44 -18.16 -23.72
N GLN A 3 -2.49 -18.04 -24.54
CA GLN A 3 -2.89 -16.76 -25.13
C GLN A 3 -3.06 -15.71 -24.02
N ALA A 4 -2.52 -14.52 -24.25
CA ALA A 4 -2.81 -13.38 -23.38
C ALA A 4 -4.32 -13.14 -23.40
N PRO A 5 -4.97 -12.92 -22.24
CA PRO A 5 -6.40 -12.65 -22.21
C PRO A 5 -6.67 -11.38 -23.03
N THR A 6 -7.76 -11.41 -23.79
CA THR A 6 -8.22 -10.28 -24.64
C THR A 6 -8.55 -9.04 -23.82
N ILE A 7 -8.96 -9.22 -22.57
CA ILE A 7 -9.25 -8.14 -21.60
C ILE A 7 -8.45 -8.40 -20.33
N ARG A 8 -7.71 -7.40 -19.84
CA ARG A 8 -7.02 -7.49 -18.55
C ARG A 8 -7.92 -6.97 -17.44
N CYS A 9 -7.81 -7.56 -16.25
CA CYS A 9 -8.60 -7.12 -15.09
C CYS A 9 -8.40 -5.65 -14.74
N SER A 10 -7.22 -5.10 -15.02
CA SER A 10 -6.91 -3.68 -14.77
C SER A 10 -7.35 -2.70 -15.85
N ASP A 11 -7.90 -3.19 -16.96
CA ASP A 11 -8.37 -2.33 -18.06
C ASP A 11 -9.84 -1.95 -17.89
N ILE A 12 -10.54 -2.60 -16.95
CA ILE A 12 -11.91 -2.30 -16.54
C ILE A 12 -11.86 -1.66 -15.16
N ALA A 13 -12.60 -0.56 -14.96
CA ALA A 13 -12.56 0.23 -13.72
C ALA A 13 -13.96 0.40 -13.09
N PRO A 14 -14.67 -0.70 -12.77
CA PRO A 14 -16.06 -0.62 -12.34
C PRO A 14 -16.20 -0.20 -10.87
N GLU A 15 -15.20 -0.54 -10.03
CA GLU A 15 -15.23 -0.29 -8.59
C GLU A 15 -14.41 0.97 -8.20
N PRO A 16 -14.80 1.68 -7.12
CA PRO A 16 -14.03 2.78 -6.57
C PRO A 16 -12.70 2.31 -5.98
N LEU A 17 -11.74 3.23 -5.82
CA LEU A 17 -10.45 2.95 -5.19
C LEU A 17 -10.52 2.98 -3.64
N PRO A 18 -11.11 4.00 -2.99
CA PRO A 18 -11.16 4.06 -1.53
C PRO A 18 -11.85 2.84 -0.92
N GLY A 19 -11.33 2.35 0.21
CA GLY A 19 -11.85 1.15 0.88
C GLY A 19 -11.31 -0.17 0.34
N SER A 20 -10.43 -0.13 -0.67
CA SER A 20 -9.90 -1.35 -1.30
C SER A 20 -8.47 -1.70 -0.84
N ALA A 21 -7.86 -0.92 0.06
CA ALA A 21 -6.52 -1.20 0.55
C ALA A 21 -6.52 -2.50 1.39
N LYS A 22 -5.47 -3.33 1.23
CA LYS A 22 -5.32 -4.52 2.06
C LYS A 22 -4.98 -4.06 3.48
N GLN A 23 -5.67 -4.62 4.47
CA GLN A 23 -5.35 -4.35 5.87
C GLN A 23 -3.99 -4.94 6.25
N ALA A 24 -3.14 -4.12 6.86
CA ALA A 24 -1.85 -4.46 7.45
C ALA A 24 -1.32 -3.24 8.24
N SER A 25 -0.64 -3.50 9.36
CA SER A 25 -0.03 -2.48 10.21
C SER A 25 1.49 -2.61 10.32
N ILE A 26 2.01 -3.84 10.22
CA ILE A 26 3.44 -4.13 10.27
C ILE A 26 3.87 -4.71 8.92
N TYR A 27 4.91 -4.13 8.32
CA TYR A 27 5.48 -4.59 7.06
C TYR A 27 6.95 -4.94 7.26
N VAL A 28 7.30 -6.17 6.92
CA VAL A 28 8.68 -6.60 6.69
C VAL A 28 8.91 -6.52 5.18
N ILE A 29 9.84 -5.69 4.75
CA ILE A 29 10.14 -5.44 3.34
C ILE A 29 11.58 -5.87 3.08
N PHE A 30 11.76 -6.95 2.36
CA PHE A 30 13.05 -7.58 2.17
C PHE A 30 13.49 -7.51 0.70
N GLU A 31 14.72 -7.05 0.46
CA GLU A 31 15.30 -7.05 -0.86
C GLU A 31 15.63 -8.47 -1.32
N TRP A 32 15.02 -8.88 -2.42
CA TRP A 32 15.29 -10.17 -3.04
C TRP A 32 15.45 -9.99 -4.56
N PRO A 33 16.69 -9.94 -5.08
CA PRO A 33 16.96 -9.59 -6.47
C PRO A 33 16.50 -10.68 -7.46
N HIS A 34 16.29 -11.90 -6.97
CA HIS A 34 15.96 -13.07 -7.77
C HIS A 34 14.47 -13.14 -8.15
N ALA A 35 14.09 -14.23 -8.81
CA ALA A 35 12.72 -14.44 -9.25
C ALA A 35 11.80 -14.76 -8.06
N TRP A 36 10.63 -14.12 -8.04
CA TRP A 36 9.55 -14.44 -7.10
C TRP A 36 8.66 -15.55 -7.67
N SER A 37 8.16 -16.46 -6.82
CA SER A 37 7.11 -17.43 -7.14
C SER A 37 5.73 -16.75 -7.17
N LYS A 38 4.64 -17.48 -7.42
CA LYS A 38 3.30 -16.87 -7.63
C LYS A 38 2.81 -16.15 -6.37
N ASP A 39 3.11 -16.71 -5.22
CA ASP A 39 3.02 -16.08 -3.91
C ASP A 39 4.38 -16.20 -3.24
N VAL A 40 4.93 -15.11 -2.70
CA VAL A 40 6.31 -15.10 -2.20
C VAL A 40 6.53 -16.06 -1.03
N LEU A 41 5.45 -16.47 -0.35
CA LEU A 41 5.45 -17.45 0.73
C LEU A 41 4.75 -18.77 0.31
N ASP A 42 4.84 -19.20 -0.96
CA ASP A 42 4.35 -20.53 -1.41
C ASP A 42 5.40 -21.65 -1.38
N GLY A 43 6.62 -21.38 -0.91
CA GLY A 43 7.73 -22.34 -0.93
C GLY A 43 8.58 -22.29 -2.20
N GLY A 44 8.12 -21.63 -3.26
CA GLY A 44 8.84 -21.51 -4.53
C GLY A 44 9.89 -20.39 -4.57
N THR A 45 9.82 -19.42 -3.65
CA THR A 45 10.82 -18.33 -3.56
C THR A 45 11.96 -18.68 -2.60
N PHE A 46 11.62 -19.17 -1.40
CA PHE A 46 12.58 -19.43 -0.31
C PHE A 46 12.79 -20.92 0.01
N GLY A 47 12.16 -21.82 -0.73
CA GLY A 47 12.06 -23.22 -0.31
C GLY A 47 10.99 -23.44 0.76
N PRO A 48 10.49 -24.68 0.92
CA PRO A 48 9.33 -24.97 1.77
C PRO A 48 9.62 -24.78 3.27
N GLU A 49 10.83 -25.11 3.74
CA GLU A 49 11.20 -25.05 5.15
C GLU A 49 11.27 -23.61 5.66
N LEU A 50 12.12 -22.77 5.06
CA LEU A 50 12.24 -21.36 5.43
C LEU A 50 10.91 -20.62 5.26
N THR A 51 10.14 -20.92 4.20
CA THR A 51 8.79 -20.35 4.03
C THR A 51 7.87 -20.64 5.21
N ALA A 52 7.89 -21.86 5.76
CA ALA A 52 7.05 -22.22 6.90
C ALA A 52 7.47 -21.46 8.17
N GLN A 53 8.77 -21.33 8.41
CA GLN A 53 9.32 -20.57 9.54
C GLN A 53 8.96 -19.08 9.43
N LEU A 54 9.15 -18.47 8.26
CA LEU A 54 8.80 -17.07 8.00
C LEU A 54 7.32 -16.81 8.21
N LYS A 55 6.43 -17.69 7.72
CA LYS A 55 4.98 -17.56 7.97
C LYS A 55 4.66 -17.56 9.45
N ALA A 56 5.15 -18.54 10.20
CA ALA A 56 4.88 -18.65 11.62
C ALA A 56 5.34 -17.39 12.38
N HIS A 57 6.54 -16.90 12.09
CA HIS A 57 7.09 -15.71 12.72
C HIS A 57 6.29 -14.44 12.38
N LEU A 58 5.94 -14.25 11.10
CA LEU A 58 5.16 -13.08 10.65
C LEU A 58 3.72 -13.12 11.17
N ASP A 59 3.09 -14.29 11.20
CA ASP A 59 1.71 -14.47 11.68
C ASP A 59 1.61 -14.18 13.19
N ASP A 60 2.60 -14.61 13.99
CA ASP A 60 2.67 -14.31 15.44
C ASP A 60 2.73 -12.80 15.72
N ALA A 61 3.44 -12.06 14.87
CA ALA A 61 3.55 -10.61 14.96
C ALA A 61 2.41 -9.84 14.25
N GLY A 62 1.54 -10.52 13.49
CA GLY A 62 0.57 -9.85 12.61
C GLY A 62 1.22 -9.03 11.48
N ALA A 63 2.45 -9.40 11.09
CA ALA A 63 3.24 -8.71 10.08
C ALA A 63 3.02 -9.27 8.67
N THR A 64 3.33 -8.46 7.66
CA THR A 64 3.25 -8.88 6.27
C THR A 64 4.59 -8.75 5.56
N LEU A 65 4.96 -9.75 4.76
CA LEU A 65 6.15 -9.71 3.93
C LEU A 65 5.88 -9.03 2.59
N GLN A 66 6.79 -8.17 2.17
CA GLN A 66 6.92 -7.69 0.80
C GLN A 66 8.34 -7.94 0.32
N LEU A 67 8.50 -8.54 -0.86
CA LEU A 67 9.80 -8.59 -1.51
C LEU A 67 9.97 -7.39 -2.41
N ILE A 68 11.13 -6.75 -2.32
CA ILE A 68 11.52 -5.64 -3.19
C ILE A 68 12.75 -6.02 -4.00
N ARG A 69 13.03 -5.27 -5.06
CA ARG A 69 14.31 -5.33 -5.77
C ARG A 69 14.55 -4.05 -6.54
N HIS A 70 15.81 -3.79 -6.81
CA HIS A 70 16.22 -2.64 -7.61
C HIS A 70 15.57 -2.66 -9.01
N PRO A 71 15.11 -1.51 -9.56
CA PRO A 71 14.49 -1.45 -10.88
C PRO A 71 15.43 -1.87 -12.02
N THR A 72 16.69 -1.46 -11.98
CA THR A 72 17.71 -1.81 -12.99
C THR A 72 18.27 -3.22 -12.77
N ARG A 73 18.93 -3.78 -13.79
CA ARG A 73 19.60 -5.09 -13.64
C ARG A 73 20.91 -4.96 -12.88
N GLU A 74 21.63 -3.87 -13.13
CA GLU A 74 22.91 -3.57 -12.51
C GLU A 74 22.77 -3.42 -10.99
N GLY A 75 21.75 -2.70 -10.53
CA GLY A 75 21.49 -2.51 -9.10
C GLY A 75 20.95 -3.74 -8.38
N ARG A 76 20.70 -4.85 -9.08
CA ARG A 76 20.36 -6.15 -8.46
C ARG A 76 21.59 -7.00 -8.15
N ASN A 77 22.78 -6.53 -8.52
CA ASN A 77 24.04 -7.13 -8.10
C ASN A 77 24.42 -6.54 -6.74
N ILE A 78 23.91 -7.16 -5.68
CA ILE A 78 24.05 -6.69 -4.29
C ILE A 78 24.99 -7.62 -3.52
N GLU A 79 25.70 -7.08 -2.54
CA GLU A 79 26.56 -7.82 -1.61
C GLU A 79 25.82 -8.13 -0.30
N ASP A 80 24.90 -7.26 0.11
CA ASP A 80 23.99 -7.40 1.23
C ASP A 80 22.55 -7.04 0.82
N HIS A 81 21.57 -7.38 1.67
CA HIS A 81 20.16 -7.16 1.42
C HIS A 81 19.61 -6.04 2.29
N HIS A 82 18.86 -5.11 1.71
CA HIS A 82 18.04 -4.20 2.51
C HIS A 82 16.88 -4.96 3.16
N LEU A 83 16.73 -4.79 4.47
CA LEU A 83 15.61 -5.30 5.26
C LEU A 83 14.97 -4.12 5.98
N TYR A 84 13.83 -3.65 5.48
CA TYR A 84 13.06 -2.59 6.11
C TYR A 84 11.96 -3.17 6.99
N VAL A 85 11.81 -2.61 8.18
CA VAL A 85 10.69 -2.90 9.09
C VAL A 85 9.87 -1.63 9.27
N VAL A 86 8.58 -1.72 8.98
CA VAL A 86 7.66 -0.58 9.02
C VAL A 86 6.54 -0.84 10.00
N PHE A 87 6.33 0.09 10.92
CA PHE A 87 5.14 0.16 11.76
C PHE A 87 4.31 1.35 11.30
N ALA A 88 3.22 1.06 10.58
CA ALA A 88 2.46 2.08 9.86
C ALA A 88 1.69 3.03 10.78
N GLU A 89 1.20 2.54 11.93
CA GLU A 89 0.52 3.36 12.93
C GLU A 89 1.43 4.46 13.50
N GLN A 90 2.70 4.13 13.76
CA GLN A 90 3.68 5.07 14.31
C GLN A 90 4.45 5.82 13.22
N ALA A 91 4.18 5.52 11.96
CA ALA A 91 4.88 6.07 10.80
C ALA A 91 6.42 5.94 10.90
N THR A 92 6.91 4.79 11.39
CA THR A 92 8.35 4.52 11.54
C THR A 92 8.86 3.52 10.52
N ILE A 93 10.07 3.75 10.00
CA ILE A 93 10.85 2.77 9.23
C ILE A 93 12.18 2.56 9.94
N GLU A 94 12.56 1.31 10.12
CA GLU A 94 13.91 0.87 10.49
C GLU A 94 14.50 0.11 9.30
N VAL A 95 15.78 0.31 8.99
CA VAL A 95 16.49 -0.42 7.93
C VAL A 95 17.69 -1.16 8.51
N LEU A 96 17.80 -2.43 8.13
CA LEU A 96 18.94 -3.30 8.39
C LEU A 96 19.56 -3.71 7.05
N HIS A 97 20.85 -4.03 7.10
CA HIS A 97 21.56 -4.68 6.00
C HIS A 97 21.94 -6.09 6.48
N VAL A 98 21.49 -7.11 5.75
CA VAL A 98 21.57 -8.51 6.18
C VAL A 98 22.08 -9.42 5.07
N ASP A 99 22.62 -10.57 5.43
CA ASP A 99 23.21 -11.52 4.47
C ASP A 99 22.16 -12.33 3.70
N GLY A 100 20.93 -12.43 4.22
CA GLY A 100 19.92 -13.30 3.63
C GLY A 100 18.54 -13.25 4.31
N PRO A 101 17.55 -13.97 3.74
CA PRO A 101 16.17 -13.98 4.22
C PRO A 101 16.00 -14.61 5.61
N GLU A 102 16.94 -15.43 6.06
CA GLU A 102 16.94 -16.05 7.38
C GLU A 102 16.94 -15.00 8.50
N ALA A 103 17.58 -13.86 8.29
CA ALA A 103 17.64 -12.75 9.25
C ALA A 103 16.26 -12.15 9.59
N ILE A 104 15.23 -12.41 8.78
CA ILE A 104 13.85 -12.01 9.10
C ILE A 104 13.36 -12.70 10.37
N LEU A 105 13.84 -13.92 10.66
CA LEU A 105 13.44 -14.69 11.84
C LEU A 105 14.00 -14.12 13.16
N ASP A 106 15.03 -13.27 13.08
CA ASP A 106 15.69 -12.65 14.22
C ASP A 106 15.07 -11.28 14.59
N LEU A 107 14.09 -10.80 13.83
CA LEU A 107 13.46 -9.50 14.05
C LEU A 107 12.59 -9.48 15.31
N ASP A 108 12.78 -8.47 16.16
CA ASP A 108 11.85 -8.14 17.24
C ASP A 108 10.74 -7.22 16.71
N LEU A 109 9.64 -7.82 16.27
CA LEU A 109 8.46 -7.13 15.74
C LEU A 109 7.46 -6.70 16.82
N SER A 110 7.82 -6.78 18.10
CA SER A 110 6.90 -6.45 19.21
C SER A 110 6.61 -4.96 19.37
N ALA A 111 7.52 -4.09 18.91
CA ALA A 111 7.32 -2.65 18.89
C ALA A 111 8.22 -1.97 17.84
N PRO A 112 7.91 -0.71 17.47
CA PRO A 112 8.76 0.07 16.57
C PRO A 112 10.19 0.23 17.09
N LEU A 113 11.16 0.27 16.15
CA LEU A 113 12.56 0.60 16.41
C LEU A 113 13.26 -0.35 17.40
N ARG A 114 12.91 -1.64 17.36
CA ARG A 114 13.49 -2.70 18.18
C ARG A 114 14.32 -3.71 17.41
N CYS A 115 14.36 -3.62 16.08
CA CYS A 115 15.06 -4.60 15.26
C CYS A 115 16.58 -4.36 15.22
N GLY A 116 17.09 -3.25 15.77
CA GLY A 116 18.52 -2.98 15.87
C GLY A 116 19.13 -2.39 14.58
N GLY A 117 18.27 -1.88 13.70
CA GLY A 117 18.64 -1.17 12.49
C GLY A 117 18.75 0.34 12.69
N VAL A 118 18.88 1.04 11.57
CA VAL A 118 18.94 2.51 11.54
C VAL A 118 17.54 3.05 11.25
N GLN A 119 17.07 4.01 12.06
CA GLN A 119 15.83 4.70 11.77
C GLN A 119 15.94 5.51 10.47
N ARG A 120 14.98 5.30 9.56
CA ARG A 120 14.90 5.98 8.27
C ARG A 120 13.72 6.97 8.28
N THR A 121 13.98 8.20 7.84
CA THR A 121 12.96 9.27 7.79
C THR A 121 12.40 9.53 6.39
N ARG A 122 13.07 9.02 5.35
CA ARG A 122 12.61 9.14 3.96
C ARG A 122 11.42 8.17 3.72
N PRO A 123 10.51 8.47 2.79
CA PRO A 123 9.44 7.56 2.40
C PRO A 123 9.94 6.43 1.47
N LEU A 124 9.15 5.35 1.34
CA LEU A 124 9.33 4.33 0.30
C LEU A 124 8.07 4.25 -0.56
N ALA A 125 8.24 4.30 -1.87
CA ALA A 125 7.20 4.02 -2.86
C ALA A 125 7.47 2.65 -3.50
N LEU A 126 6.63 1.67 -3.16
CA LEU A 126 6.77 0.29 -3.60
C LEU A 126 5.81 0.04 -4.78
N VAL A 127 6.34 -0.06 -5.99
CA VAL A 127 5.55 -0.23 -7.22
C VAL A 127 5.45 -1.71 -7.57
N CYS A 128 4.25 -2.26 -7.55
CA CYS A 128 4.07 -3.68 -7.84
C CYS A 128 4.43 -3.99 -9.30
N THR A 129 5.32 -4.97 -9.51
CA THR A 129 5.74 -5.44 -10.85
C THR A 129 5.63 -6.97 -10.99
N HIS A 130 4.85 -7.59 -10.10
CA HIS A 130 4.81 -9.03 -9.93
C HIS A 130 4.00 -9.77 -11.01
N ALA A 131 4.67 -10.21 -12.07
CA ALA A 131 4.05 -10.83 -13.25
C ALA A 131 3.45 -12.23 -13.04
N LYS A 132 4.01 -13.04 -12.14
CA LYS A 132 3.56 -14.43 -11.91
C LYS A 132 2.22 -14.50 -11.18
N ARG A 133 1.90 -13.49 -10.37
CA ARG A 133 0.58 -13.37 -9.72
C ARG A 133 -0.49 -13.00 -10.74
N ASP A 134 -0.27 -11.89 -11.45
CA ASP A 134 -1.11 -11.39 -12.53
C ASP A 134 -0.26 -10.42 -13.40
N ALA A 135 -0.45 -10.43 -14.72
CA ALA A 135 0.38 -9.65 -15.63
C ALA A 135 0.17 -8.13 -15.54
N CYS A 136 -0.97 -7.65 -15.02
CA CYS A 136 -1.35 -6.24 -15.06
C CYS A 136 -0.30 -5.30 -14.43
N CYS A 137 0.15 -5.63 -13.22
CA CYS A 137 1.14 -4.83 -12.49
C CYS A 137 2.50 -4.83 -13.19
N ALA A 138 2.94 -5.97 -13.74
CA ALA A 138 4.20 -6.02 -14.47
C ALA A 138 4.17 -5.16 -15.75
N ILE A 139 3.04 -5.14 -16.46
CA ILE A 139 2.87 -4.38 -17.70
C ILE A 139 2.80 -2.88 -17.41
N LYS A 140 2.02 -2.45 -16.41
CA LYS A 140 1.78 -1.04 -16.12
C LYS A 140 2.82 -0.43 -15.18
N GLY A 141 3.35 -1.20 -14.22
CA GLY A 141 4.26 -0.73 -13.18
C GLY A 141 5.72 -0.64 -13.61
N ARG A 142 6.23 -1.59 -14.41
CA ARG A 142 7.65 -1.59 -14.83
C ARG A 142 8.08 -0.35 -15.63
N PRO A 143 7.29 0.16 -16.60
CA PRO A 143 7.65 1.40 -17.28
C PRO A 143 7.73 2.58 -16.30
N ILE A 144 6.77 2.67 -15.36
CA ILE A 144 6.72 3.74 -14.36
C ILE A 144 7.92 3.70 -13.42
N VAL A 145 8.22 2.54 -12.83
CA VAL A 145 9.34 2.42 -11.89
C VAL A 145 10.69 2.70 -12.58
N THR A 146 10.82 2.35 -13.86
CA THR A 146 12.01 2.66 -14.67
C THR A 146 12.20 4.16 -14.87
N GLU A 147 11.13 4.91 -15.14
CA GLU A 147 11.22 6.37 -15.26
C GLU A 147 11.40 7.07 -13.92
N LEU A 148 10.78 6.54 -12.85
CA LEU A 148 10.99 7.05 -11.49
C LEU A 148 12.43 6.88 -11.03
N GLU A 149 13.08 5.75 -11.35
CA GLU A 149 14.49 5.52 -11.04
C GLU A 149 15.41 6.57 -11.67
N LYS A 150 15.12 7.03 -12.89
CA LYS A 150 15.91 8.09 -13.53
C LYS A 150 15.79 9.44 -12.79
N ARG A 151 14.63 9.68 -12.15
CA ARG A 151 14.35 10.93 -11.42
C ARG A 151 14.83 10.87 -9.97
N TYR A 152 14.72 9.70 -9.36
CA TYR A 152 15.07 9.40 -7.97
C TYR A 152 16.07 8.24 -7.93
N PRO A 153 17.29 8.43 -8.45
CA PRO A 153 18.26 7.34 -8.57
C PRO A 153 18.77 6.89 -7.21
N PHE A 154 19.00 5.59 -7.08
CA PHE A 154 19.63 5.03 -5.89
C PHE A 154 20.97 5.71 -5.60
N SER A 155 21.08 6.22 -4.39
CA SER A 155 22.24 6.93 -3.85
C SER A 155 22.08 6.98 -2.33
N GLU A 156 23.06 7.52 -1.61
CA GLU A 156 22.94 7.79 -0.16
C GLU A 156 21.66 8.59 0.20
N ARG A 157 21.08 9.30 -0.78
CA ARG A 157 19.86 10.11 -0.63
C ARG A 157 18.65 9.58 -1.42
N GLY A 158 18.74 8.44 -2.11
CA GLY A 158 17.85 8.13 -3.24
C GLY A 158 17.22 6.73 -3.37
N ASP A 159 17.18 5.91 -2.31
CA ASP A 159 16.49 4.59 -2.28
C ASP A 159 14.96 4.70 -2.08
N VAL A 160 14.29 5.66 -2.73
CA VAL A 160 12.87 5.98 -2.48
C VAL A 160 11.92 5.03 -3.22
N VAL A 161 12.30 4.54 -4.39
CA VAL A 161 11.39 3.83 -5.29
C VAL A 161 11.87 2.40 -5.51
N TRP A 162 10.99 1.42 -5.27
CA TRP A 162 11.33 0.01 -5.41
C TRP A 162 10.34 -0.71 -6.34
N GLU A 163 10.81 -1.69 -7.12
CA GLU A 163 9.93 -2.75 -7.57
C GLU A 163 9.50 -3.58 -6.36
N THR A 164 8.23 -3.97 -6.27
CA THR A 164 7.76 -4.87 -5.21
C THR A 164 6.93 -6.05 -5.73
N SER A 165 6.89 -7.08 -4.92
CA SER A 165 6.05 -8.26 -5.02
C SER A 165 4.55 -7.91 -4.93
N HIS A 166 3.69 -8.91 -4.72
CA HIS A 166 2.25 -8.66 -4.83
C HIS A 166 1.70 -7.89 -3.63
N THR A 167 1.24 -6.66 -3.86
CA THR A 167 0.66 -5.76 -2.86
C THR A 167 -0.87 -5.89 -2.69
N LYS A 168 -1.50 -6.90 -3.29
CA LYS A 168 -2.96 -6.93 -3.59
C LYS A 168 -3.41 -5.81 -4.54
N GLY A 169 -4.50 -6.06 -5.26
CA GLY A 169 -5.14 -5.06 -6.12
C GLY A 169 -4.55 -4.95 -7.53
N HIS A 170 -4.15 -6.06 -8.17
CA HIS A 170 -3.66 -6.03 -9.56
C HIS A 170 -4.72 -5.56 -10.56
N ARG A 171 -6.02 -5.66 -10.25
CA ARG A 171 -7.11 -5.01 -11.03
C ARG A 171 -7.12 -3.48 -10.90
N PHE A 172 -6.34 -2.92 -9.98
CA PHE A 172 -6.05 -1.49 -9.88
C PHE A 172 -4.65 -1.16 -10.40
N ALA A 173 -4.06 -1.98 -11.27
CA ALA A 173 -2.67 -1.82 -11.67
C ALA A 173 -2.35 -0.43 -12.29
N PRO A 174 -1.14 0.12 -12.01
CA PRO A 174 -0.18 -0.40 -11.05
C PRO A 174 -0.69 -0.18 -9.62
N SER A 175 -0.58 -1.23 -8.79
CA SER A 175 -0.82 -1.12 -7.35
C SER A 175 0.47 -0.69 -6.69
N THR A 176 0.40 0.31 -5.82
CA THR A 176 1.57 0.91 -5.16
C THR A 176 1.33 0.99 -3.66
N LEU A 177 2.36 0.75 -2.85
CA LEU A 177 2.33 1.06 -1.42
C LEU A 177 3.24 2.25 -1.12
N LEU A 178 2.82 3.12 -0.20
CA LEU A 178 3.61 4.23 0.30
C LEU A 178 3.88 4.04 1.80
N MET A 179 5.16 3.97 2.15
CA MET A 179 5.65 3.86 3.53
C MET A 179 6.26 5.20 3.97
N PRO A 180 6.23 5.55 5.27
CA PRO A 180 5.91 4.67 6.40
C PRO A 180 4.42 4.43 6.66
N TRP A 181 3.54 5.28 6.13
CA TRP A 181 2.15 5.37 6.59
C TRP A 181 1.21 4.23 6.14
N GLY A 182 1.69 3.28 5.32
CA GLY A 182 0.91 2.11 4.92
C GLY A 182 -0.23 2.41 3.94
N TYR A 183 -0.12 3.46 3.12
CA TYR A 183 -1.17 3.81 2.14
C TYR A 183 -1.04 2.99 0.87
N SER A 184 -2.18 2.54 0.34
CA SER A 184 -2.26 1.89 -0.97
C SER A 184 -2.74 2.84 -2.04
N PHE A 185 -2.16 2.75 -3.23
CA PHE A 185 -2.57 3.49 -4.42
C PHE A 185 -2.85 2.54 -5.59
N GLY A 186 -3.70 2.98 -6.51
CA GLY A 186 -4.05 2.23 -7.71
C GLY A 186 -4.36 3.14 -8.88
N ARG A 187 -4.24 2.61 -10.10
CA ARG A 187 -4.48 3.32 -11.37
C ARG A 187 -3.57 4.55 -11.55
N MET A 188 -2.38 4.49 -10.96
CA MET A 188 -1.41 5.58 -11.00
C MET A 188 -0.69 5.63 -12.35
N ASN A 189 -0.62 6.83 -12.93
CA ASN A 189 0.28 7.12 -14.07
C ASN A 189 1.61 7.69 -13.55
N LEU A 190 2.56 7.96 -14.46
CA LEU A 190 3.88 8.48 -14.08
C LEU A 190 3.80 9.83 -13.35
N GLU A 191 3.00 10.77 -13.86
CA GLU A 191 2.84 12.10 -13.28
C GLU A 191 2.30 12.04 -11.85
N ALA A 192 1.23 11.28 -11.63
CA ALA A 192 0.65 11.09 -10.30
C ALA A 192 1.64 10.42 -9.33
N MET A 193 2.47 9.48 -9.80
CA MET A 193 3.51 8.86 -8.97
C MET A 193 4.61 9.86 -8.59
N ILE A 194 5.01 10.73 -9.52
CA ILE A 194 5.98 11.81 -9.23
C ILE A 194 5.41 12.75 -8.17
N SER A 195 4.18 13.24 -8.35
CA SER A 195 3.53 14.13 -7.38
C SER A 195 3.31 13.46 -6.03
N MET A 196 2.96 12.17 -5.99
CA MET A 196 2.81 11.41 -4.75
C MET A 196 4.15 11.31 -3.99
N VAL A 197 5.26 11.05 -4.69
CA VAL A 197 6.60 10.98 -4.07
C VAL A 197 7.02 12.35 -3.54
N GLU A 198 6.78 13.42 -4.30
CA GLU A 198 7.08 14.79 -3.87
C GLU A 198 6.26 15.20 -2.64
N ALA A 199 4.95 14.91 -2.64
CA ALA A 199 4.07 15.10 -1.48
C ALA A 199 4.55 14.30 -0.27
N ALA A 200 4.93 13.04 -0.46
CA ALA A 200 5.44 12.17 0.60
C ALA A 200 6.71 12.73 1.25
N HIS A 201 7.62 13.34 0.48
CA HIS A 201 8.79 14.02 1.06
C HIS A 201 8.43 15.18 1.99
N GLN A 202 7.25 15.80 1.81
CA GLN A 202 6.71 16.87 2.65
C GLN A 202 5.70 16.36 3.69
N GLY A 203 5.53 15.04 3.81
CA GLY A 203 4.52 14.41 4.67
C GLY A 203 3.08 14.70 4.25
N GLU A 204 2.85 15.14 3.01
CA GLU A 204 1.54 15.57 2.51
C GLU A 204 0.72 14.40 1.99
N PHE A 205 -0.55 14.38 2.40
CA PHE A 205 -1.53 13.38 2.01
C PHE A 205 -1.85 13.53 0.52
N PHE A 206 -1.63 12.46 -0.24
CA PHE A 206 -1.96 12.42 -1.66
C PHE A 206 -3.32 11.73 -1.88
N VAL A 207 -4.30 12.47 -2.41
CA VAL A 207 -5.67 11.97 -2.66
C VAL A 207 -5.82 11.20 -3.98
N PRO A 208 -5.24 11.62 -5.12
CA PRO A 208 -5.43 10.92 -6.39
C PRO A 208 -4.94 9.47 -6.33
N GLY A 209 -5.75 8.53 -6.82
CA GLY A 209 -5.40 7.11 -6.82
C GLY A 209 -5.38 6.43 -5.45
N ASN A 210 -5.66 7.15 -4.35
CA ASN A 210 -5.58 6.62 -3.00
C ASN A 210 -6.71 5.61 -2.74
N ARG A 211 -6.32 4.42 -2.25
CA ARG A 211 -7.22 3.31 -1.91
C ARG A 211 -7.53 3.24 -0.42
N GLY A 212 -6.77 3.95 0.41
CA GLY A 212 -6.88 3.96 1.86
C GLY A 212 -5.59 3.56 2.58
N ARG A 213 -5.56 3.85 3.88
CA ARG A 213 -4.56 3.41 4.84
C ARG A 213 -4.79 1.95 5.25
N GLY A 214 -3.75 1.13 5.19
CA GLY A 214 -3.81 -0.30 5.52
C GLY A 214 -4.16 -0.60 6.99
N THR A 215 -4.02 0.35 7.90
CA THR A 215 -4.38 0.14 9.30
C THR A 215 -5.88 0.31 9.58
N LEU A 216 -6.64 0.83 8.62
CA LEU A 216 -8.07 1.10 8.76
C LEU A 216 -8.93 0.00 8.12
N ALA A 217 -10.13 -0.20 8.66
CA ALA A 217 -11.16 -1.01 8.01
C ALA A 217 -11.64 -0.37 6.69
N PRO A 218 -12.23 -1.14 5.76
CA PRO A 218 -12.66 -0.63 4.46
C PRO A 218 -13.54 0.63 4.51
N TYR A 219 -14.50 0.71 5.43
CA TYR A 219 -15.38 1.88 5.58
C TYR A 219 -14.62 3.10 6.10
N SER A 220 -13.72 2.95 7.08
CA SER A 220 -12.91 4.05 7.61
C SER A 220 -11.86 4.54 6.61
N GLN A 221 -11.33 3.66 5.75
CA GLN A 221 -10.53 4.06 4.59
C GLN A 221 -11.32 4.96 3.63
N VAL A 222 -12.59 4.64 3.35
CA VAL A 222 -13.46 5.49 2.52
C VAL A 222 -13.68 6.84 3.18
N ALA A 223 -14.01 6.86 4.48
CA ALA A 223 -14.25 8.08 5.24
C ALA A 223 -13.02 9.01 5.28
N GLU A 224 -11.85 8.48 5.62
CA GLU A 224 -10.59 9.24 5.66
C GLU A 224 -10.28 9.89 4.29
N VAL A 225 -10.33 9.11 3.22
CA VAL A 225 -10.04 9.62 1.87
C VAL A 225 -11.08 10.64 1.42
N ALA A 226 -12.35 10.48 1.81
CA ALA A 226 -13.42 11.41 1.49
C ALA A 226 -13.24 12.77 2.18
N VAL A 227 -12.91 12.77 3.47
CA VAL A 227 -12.61 13.99 4.23
C VAL A 227 -11.34 14.66 3.71
N ALA A 228 -10.27 13.90 3.46
CA ALA A 228 -9.05 14.43 2.84
C ALA A 228 -9.31 15.08 1.48
N ARG A 229 -10.18 14.49 0.66
CA ARG A 229 -10.59 15.06 -0.63
C ARG A 229 -11.34 16.38 -0.45
N GLN A 230 -12.29 16.45 0.48
CA GLN A 230 -13.05 17.66 0.73
C GLN A 230 -12.13 18.81 1.19
N LEU A 231 -11.24 18.54 2.14
CA LEU A 231 -10.26 19.50 2.67
C LEU A 231 -9.31 20.01 1.59
N THR A 232 -8.72 19.11 0.80
CA THR A 232 -7.81 19.47 -0.28
C THR A 232 -8.51 20.26 -1.39
N GLN A 233 -9.78 19.97 -1.68
CA GLN A 233 -10.58 20.76 -2.62
C GLN A 233 -10.91 22.17 -2.11
N SER A 234 -10.99 22.36 -0.79
CA SER A 234 -11.10 23.70 -0.18
C SER A 234 -9.76 24.43 -0.03
N GLY A 235 -8.66 23.85 -0.52
CA GLY A 235 -7.32 24.45 -0.49
C GLY A 235 -6.52 24.19 0.78
N ALA A 236 -6.99 23.32 1.69
CA ALA A 236 -6.22 22.92 2.87
C ALA A 236 -5.11 21.93 2.50
N SER A 237 -3.94 22.08 3.13
CA SER A 237 -2.88 21.06 3.08
C SER A 237 -3.14 20.04 4.18
N VAL A 238 -3.33 18.78 3.79
CA VAL A 238 -3.54 17.66 4.73
C VAL A 238 -2.25 16.85 4.82
N LYS A 239 -1.82 16.50 6.03
CA LYS A 239 -0.64 15.64 6.27
C LYS A 239 -1.05 14.19 6.54
N TYR A 240 -0.17 13.24 6.24
CA TYR A 240 -0.39 11.86 6.67
C TYR A 240 -0.41 11.78 8.21
N GLY A 241 -1.38 11.03 8.76
CA GLY A 241 -1.58 10.90 10.20
C GLY A 241 -2.40 12.03 10.85
N GLN A 242 -2.74 13.10 10.10
CA GLN A 242 -3.57 14.21 10.58
C GLN A 242 -5.04 13.81 10.79
N LEU A 243 -5.58 12.98 9.90
CA LEU A 243 -6.96 12.53 9.99
C LEU A 243 -7.04 11.27 10.85
N ARG A 244 -7.77 11.34 11.96
CA ARG A 244 -7.92 10.24 12.92
C ARG A 244 -9.36 9.77 12.97
N ILE A 245 -9.56 8.47 12.90
CA ILE A 245 -10.87 7.88 13.15
C ILE A 245 -11.06 7.84 14.67
N VAL A 246 -12.10 8.52 15.17
CA VAL A 246 -12.35 8.67 16.61
C VAL A 246 -13.63 7.99 17.09
N ASP A 247 -14.54 7.67 16.18
CA ASP A 247 -15.77 6.93 16.48
C ASP A 247 -16.29 6.22 15.22
N GLU A 248 -16.89 5.04 15.42
CA GLU A 248 -17.39 4.18 14.35
C GLU A 248 -18.66 3.45 14.81
N ASP A 249 -19.77 3.65 14.10
CA ASP A 249 -21.02 2.91 14.28
C ASP A 249 -21.34 2.16 12.99
N VAL A 250 -21.35 0.82 13.03
CA VAL A 250 -21.44 -0.04 11.85
C VAL A 250 -22.57 -1.03 12.01
N VAL A 251 -23.51 -1.03 11.06
CA VAL A 251 -24.58 -2.02 10.97
C VAL A 251 -24.31 -2.88 9.75
N GLU A 252 -23.46 -3.90 9.91
CA GLU A 252 -22.94 -4.72 8.80
C GLU A 252 -24.05 -5.37 7.97
N ASP A 253 -25.08 -5.93 8.61
CA ASP A 253 -26.22 -6.56 7.94
C ASP A 253 -27.02 -5.59 7.05
N ALA A 254 -27.07 -4.32 7.46
CA ALA A 254 -27.72 -3.26 6.70
C ALA A 254 -26.77 -2.60 5.68
N GLY A 255 -25.48 -2.92 5.72
CA GLY A 255 -24.47 -2.31 4.87
C GLY A 255 -24.37 -0.80 5.07
N VAL A 256 -24.52 -0.31 6.30
CA VAL A 256 -24.39 1.12 6.62
C VAL A 256 -23.35 1.33 7.71
N ALA A 257 -22.64 2.44 7.63
CA ALA A 257 -21.67 2.85 8.64
C ALA A 257 -21.69 4.36 8.82
N THR A 258 -21.47 4.81 10.05
CA THR A 258 -21.21 6.21 10.39
C THR A 258 -19.83 6.27 11.00
N VAL A 259 -18.93 7.03 10.38
CA VAL A 259 -17.54 7.16 10.81
C VAL A 259 -17.26 8.62 11.17
N THR A 260 -16.75 8.87 12.36
CA THR A 260 -16.31 10.21 12.77
C THR A 260 -14.81 10.35 12.56
N VAL A 261 -14.43 11.29 11.69
CA VAL A 261 -13.04 11.65 11.38
C VAL A 261 -12.71 12.97 12.08
N GLU A 262 -11.70 12.97 12.92
CA GLU A 262 -11.13 14.17 13.54
C GLU A 262 -9.96 14.69 12.69
N ASP A 263 -10.00 15.98 12.36
CA ASP A 263 -8.87 16.70 11.77
C ASP A 263 -8.04 17.32 12.90
N THR A 264 -6.80 16.86 13.06
CA THR A 264 -5.89 17.33 14.10
C THR A 264 -4.96 18.46 13.64
N ALA A 265 -5.27 19.16 12.55
CA ALA A 265 -4.47 20.30 12.09
C ALA A 265 -4.29 21.36 13.18
N GLU A 266 -3.05 21.83 13.34
CA GLU A 266 -2.75 22.92 14.26
C GLU A 266 -3.50 24.21 13.86
N GLY A 267 -4.24 24.79 14.79
CA GLY A 267 -4.96 26.06 14.57
C GLY A 267 -6.34 25.95 13.91
N ALA A 268 -6.77 24.76 13.48
CA ALA A 268 -8.10 24.56 12.89
C ALA A 268 -9.24 24.39 13.92
N GLY A 269 -8.92 24.35 15.22
CA GLY A 269 -9.83 23.79 16.22
C GLY A 269 -9.95 22.27 16.04
N GLN A 270 -10.47 21.54 17.02
CA GLN A 270 -10.75 20.11 16.84
C GLN A 270 -11.96 19.93 15.90
N GLN A 271 -11.76 20.15 14.60
CA GLN A 271 -12.83 19.98 13.62
C GLN A 271 -13.07 18.50 13.40
N ARG A 272 -14.34 18.09 13.53
CA ARG A 272 -14.76 16.71 13.27
C ARG A 272 -15.69 16.65 12.07
N TYR A 273 -15.68 15.51 11.41
CA TYR A 273 -16.52 15.20 10.26
C TYR A 273 -17.21 13.88 10.51
N GLN A 274 -18.54 13.88 10.47
CA GLN A 274 -19.32 12.66 10.42
C GLN A 274 -19.50 12.25 8.96
N VAL A 275 -19.10 11.03 8.62
CA VAL A 275 -19.23 10.45 7.29
C VAL A 275 -20.23 9.31 7.35
N MET A 276 -21.36 9.46 6.65
CA MET A 276 -22.32 8.38 6.48
C MET A 276 -21.95 7.59 5.22
N LEU A 277 -21.93 6.28 5.36
CA LEU A 277 -21.51 5.34 4.33
C LEU A 277 -22.61 4.30 4.10
N SER A 278 -22.72 3.84 2.86
CA SER A 278 -23.59 2.72 2.51
C SER A 278 -22.90 1.78 1.52
N VAL A 279 -23.19 0.50 1.63
CA VAL A 279 -22.76 -0.51 0.67
C VAL A 279 -23.65 -0.44 -0.55
N ARG A 280 -23.03 -0.45 -1.73
CA ARG A 280 -23.71 -0.71 -3.00
C ARG A 280 -23.02 -1.83 -3.75
N THR A 281 -23.78 -2.51 -4.59
CA THR A 281 -23.25 -3.56 -5.46
C THR A 281 -22.73 -2.96 -6.76
N VAL A 282 -21.51 -3.33 -7.14
CA VAL A 282 -20.90 -2.99 -8.44
C VAL A 282 -20.77 -4.25 -9.27
N ALA A 283 -21.26 -4.20 -10.50
CA ALA A 283 -21.11 -5.28 -11.48
C ALA A 283 -19.87 -5.08 -12.36
N GLY A 284 -19.40 -6.18 -12.96
CA GLY A 284 -18.32 -6.15 -13.96
C GLY A 284 -16.91 -6.17 -13.37
N ILE A 285 -16.76 -6.46 -12.07
CA ILE A 285 -15.46 -6.61 -11.43
C ILE A 285 -14.78 -7.84 -12.00
N ILE A 286 -13.61 -7.69 -12.60
CA ILE A 286 -12.79 -8.82 -13.02
C ILE A 286 -11.79 -9.08 -11.87
N PRO A 287 -11.96 -10.15 -11.07
CA PRO A 287 -11.13 -10.35 -9.88
C PRO A 287 -9.67 -10.60 -10.21
N SER A 288 -9.37 -11.23 -11.37
CA SER A 288 -8.04 -11.45 -11.94
C SER A 288 -8.12 -11.71 -13.45
N CYS A 289 -7.03 -11.49 -14.19
CA CYS A 289 -6.98 -11.75 -15.62
C CYS A 289 -7.42 -13.18 -15.96
N GLY A 290 -8.31 -13.30 -16.95
CA GLY A 290 -8.87 -14.60 -17.37
C GLY A 290 -9.96 -15.14 -16.45
N LYS A 291 -10.44 -14.36 -15.47
CA LYS A 291 -11.65 -14.66 -14.69
C LYS A 291 -12.86 -13.96 -15.30
N GLU A 292 -14.02 -14.57 -15.14
CA GLU A 292 -15.29 -13.97 -15.51
C GLU A 292 -15.60 -12.74 -14.64
N PRO A 293 -16.28 -11.72 -15.18
CA PRO A 293 -16.74 -10.60 -14.38
C PRO A 293 -17.76 -11.04 -13.33
N GLU A 294 -17.64 -10.48 -12.14
CA GLU A 294 -18.55 -10.71 -11.01
C GLU A 294 -19.12 -9.40 -10.46
N SER A 295 -20.11 -9.52 -9.58
CA SER A 295 -20.61 -8.40 -8.80
C SER A 295 -20.09 -8.48 -7.38
N GLY A 296 -19.74 -7.33 -6.79
CA GLY A 296 -19.23 -7.27 -5.42
C GLY A 296 -19.70 -6.03 -4.67
N PRO A 297 -19.75 -6.09 -3.33
CA PRO A 297 -20.08 -4.94 -2.50
C PRO A 297 -18.93 -3.94 -2.45
N VAL A 298 -19.26 -2.66 -2.48
CA VAL A 298 -18.31 -1.55 -2.25
C VAL A 298 -18.94 -0.54 -1.30
N TRP A 299 -18.14 0.02 -0.41
CA TRP A 299 -18.55 1.15 0.42
C TRP A 299 -18.53 2.44 -0.40
N ASP A 300 -19.57 3.26 -0.24
CA ASP A 300 -19.67 4.57 -0.87
C ASP A 300 -20.13 5.62 0.15
N VAL A 301 -19.76 6.87 -0.12
CA VAL A 301 -20.09 8.01 0.75
C VAL A 301 -21.51 8.48 0.44
N ALA A 302 -22.39 8.41 1.44
CA ALA A 302 -23.73 8.96 1.36
C ALA A 302 -23.74 10.46 1.69
N SER A 303 -23.01 10.87 2.74
CA SER A 303 -22.87 12.27 3.12
C SER A 303 -21.62 12.50 3.98
N ILE A 304 -21.16 13.76 4.00
CA ILE A 304 -20.13 14.25 4.93
C ILE A 304 -20.70 15.49 5.59
N THR A 305 -20.66 15.54 6.93
CA THR A 305 -21.16 16.66 7.71
C THR A 305 -20.09 17.09 8.71
N ALA A 306 -19.70 18.37 8.64
CA ALA A 306 -18.85 18.97 9.67
C ALA A 306 -19.65 19.07 10.98
N LEU A 307 -19.06 18.62 12.08
CA LEU A 307 -19.65 18.73 13.41
C LEU A 307 -19.17 20.02 14.06
N GLU A 308 -20.07 20.70 14.77
CA GLU A 308 -19.77 21.90 15.58
C GLU A 308 -19.15 21.52 16.94
#